data_AF-A0A967ITH1-F1
#
_entry.id   AF-A0A967ITH1-F1
#
_cell.length_a   1.000
_cell.length_b   1.000
_cell.length_c   1.000
_cell.angle_alpha   90.00
_cell.angle_beta   90.00
_cell.angle_gamma   90.00
#
_symmetry.space_group_name_H-M   'P 1'
#
loop_
_entity.id
_entity.type
_entity.pdbx_description
1 polymer ?
#
loop_
_entity_poly.entity_id
_entity_poly.type
_entity_poly.pdbx_seq_one_letter_code
_entity_poly.pdbx_strand_id
1 'polypeptide(L)'
;MLNKFFSKPVELSVGDQILRFCSIPDFEFSLSGRTSVPTKKIKELVKLSTKKLKNEAITIKDIEKRFVSILSRSIEEPGSINQAMRELDPSIFSQDHGWRSIIAALNETSDDLNPFRRVALVKYMQYLSARQEIIKYIYSEKQAQLNGNGKGGDVSNDNLSGTLILESTLFEPENVGKHEELERMPKGEVICLKVPDGKEVDICLSRHHCKLTCKDGVGFIDQENRRHPLKKGKNYIGRDTGSTVKIDPTLRDISRLHLLIEYSDDNQFLLTDMSSHGTYIHPRLLEQHTS
;
A
#
# COMPACT_ATOMS: atom_id res chain seq x y z
N MET A 1 25.52 -41.35 -1.87
CA MET A 1 24.81 -40.05 -1.75
C MET A 1 25.28 -39.29 -0.50
N LEU A 2 26.55 -38.85 -0.45
CA LEU A 2 27.13 -38.18 0.73
C LEU A 2 27.75 -36.80 0.43
N ASN A 3 27.80 -36.39 -0.85
CA ASN A 3 28.47 -35.16 -1.27
C ASN A 3 27.62 -33.87 -1.17
N LYS A 4 26.41 -33.93 -0.60
CA LYS A 4 25.56 -32.74 -0.38
C LYS A 4 25.67 -32.13 1.03
N PHE A 5 26.44 -32.73 1.94
CA PHE A 5 26.56 -32.27 3.34
C PHE A 5 27.70 -31.26 3.59
N PHE A 6 28.53 -30.96 2.58
CA PHE A 6 29.66 -30.04 2.73
C PHE A 6 29.57 -28.86 1.74
N SER A 7 28.42 -28.20 1.66
CA SER A 7 28.40 -26.82 1.17
C SER A 7 29.17 -25.96 2.18
N LYS A 8 30.21 -25.27 1.72
CA LYS A 8 30.98 -24.32 2.54
C LYS A 8 29.99 -23.38 3.25
N PRO A 9 30.07 -23.22 4.58
CA PRO A 9 29.14 -22.36 5.31
C PRO A 9 29.22 -20.95 4.76
N VAL A 10 28.05 -20.31 4.61
CA VAL A 10 27.98 -18.90 4.23
C VAL A 10 28.41 -18.09 5.43
N GLU A 11 29.47 -17.30 5.27
CA GLU A 11 29.97 -16.38 6.28
C GLU A 11 29.49 -14.98 5.94
N LEU A 12 28.78 -14.32 6.86
CA LEU A 12 28.36 -12.92 6.72
C LEU A 12 29.02 -12.08 7.80
N SER A 13 29.72 -11.02 7.39
CA SER A 13 30.25 -10.01 8.31
C SER A 13 29.16 -9.01 8.67
N VAL A 14 28.57 -9.15 9.86
CA VAL A 14 27.50 -8.27 10.34
C VAL A 14 28.02 -7.42 11.49
N GLY A 15 28.49 -6.21 11.17
CA GLY A 15 29.21 -5.36 12.13
C GLY A 15 30.54 -6.01 12.51
N ASP A 16 30.78 -6.19 13.82
CA ASP A 16 31.99 -6.81 14.36
C ASP A 16 31.88 -8.35 14.50
N GLN A 17 30.77 -8.94 14.05
CA GLN A 17 30.52 -10.38 14.18
C GLN A 17 30.55 -11.07 12.82
N ILE A 18 31.16 -12.25 12.77
CA ILE A 18 31.10 -13.16 11.63
C ILE A 18 30.04 -14.21 11.94
N LEU A 19 28.93 -14.19 11.21
CA LEU A 19 27.87 -15.18 11.32
C LEU A 19 28.08 -16.27 10.28
N ARG A 20 27.97 -17.53 10.69
CA ARG A 20 28.14 -18.70 9.82
C ARG A 20 26.83 -19.45 9.70
N PHE A 21 26.42 -19.73 8.46
CA PHE A 21 25.19 -20.44 8.19
C PHE A 21 25.47 -21.70 7.37
N CYS A 22 25.01 -22.83 7.89
CA CYS A 22 25.20 -24.12 7.23
C CYS A 22 24.09 -24.41 6.20
N SER A 23 22.98 -23.66 6.23
CA SER A 23 21.84 -23.84 5.34
C SER A 23 20.93 -22.61 5.29
N ILE A 24 19.98 -22.59 4.34
CA ILE A 24 18.94 -21.55 4.25
C ILE A 24 18.00 -21.58 5.48
N PRO A 25 17.51 -22.75 5.95
CA PRO A 25 16.69 -22.80 7.17
C PRO A 25 17.42 -22.29 8.43
N ASP A 26 18.71 -22.56 8.55
CA ASP A 26 19.55 -22.07 9.65
C ASP A 26 19.65 -20.53 9.63
N PHE A 27 19.90 -19.96 8.45
CA PHE A 27 19.84 -18.52 8.24
C PHE A 27 18.45 -17.94 8.56
N GLU A 28 17.39 -18.56 8.07
CA GLU A 28 16.01 -18.14 8.33
C GLU A 28 15.67 -18.13 9.83
N PHE A 29 16.05 -19.19 10.54
CA PHE A 29 15.88 -19.32 11.97
C PHE A 29 16.60 -18.18 12.71
N SER A 30 17.86 -17.91 12.34
CA SER A 30 18.66 -16.84 12.95
C SER A 30 18.05 -15.44 12.80
N LEU A 31 17.36 -15.17 11.68
CA LEU A 31 16.71 -13.89 11.43
C LEU A 31 15.34 -13.77 12.08
N SER A 32 14.71 -14.88 12.46
CA SER A 32 13.34 -14.87 12.98
C SER A 32 13.21 -14.06 14.27
N GLY A 33 14.23 -14.06 15.14
CA GLY A 33 14.27 -13.21 16.35
C GLY A 33 14.37 -11.71 16.07
N ARG A 34 14.77 -11.30 14.86
CA ARG A 34 14.98 -9.90 14.44
C ARG A 34 13.72 -9.28 13.81
N THR A 35 12.63 -10.04 13.72
CA THR A 35 11.34 -9.58 13.16
C THR A 35 10.52 -8.74 14.14
N SER A 36 10.82 -8.82 15.44
CA SER A 36 10.14 -7.99 16.45
C SER A 36 10.70 -6.57 16.51
N VAL A 37 9.89 -5.61 16.95
CA VAL A 37 10.33 -4.22 17.10
C VAL A 37 11.09 -4.04 18.42
N PRO A 38 12.34 -3.53 18.42
CA PRO A 38 13.06 -3.31 19.67
C PRO A 38 12.33 -2.34 20.60
N THR A 39 12.32 -2.60 21.92
CA THR A 39 11.70 -1.72 22.91
C THR A 39 12.23 -0.28 22.83
N LYS A 40 13.52 -0.10 22.51
CA LYS A 40 14.12 1.21 22.28
C LYS A 40 13.40 1.95 21.14
N LYS A 41 13.12 1.27 20.04
CA LYS A 41 12.40 1.84 18.89
C LYS A 41 10.95 2.18 19.26
N ILE A 42 10.28 1.35 20.05
CA ILE A 42 8.92 1.65 20.56
C ILE A 42 8.93 2.94 21.39
N LYS A 43 9.90 3.10 22.30
CA LYS A 43 10.06 4.34 23.09
C LYS A 43 10.27 5.58 22.22
N GLU A 44 11.00 5.45 21.11
CA GLU A 44 11.16 6.53 20.14
C GLU A 44 9.85 6.85 19.42
N LEU A 45 9.11 5.83 18.96
CA LEU A 45 7.83 5.99 18.28
C LEU A 45 6.78 6.68 19.17
N VAL A 46 6.71 6.32 20.45
CA VAL A 46 5.78 6.96 21.42
C VAL A 46 6.03 8.48 21.54
N LYS A 47 7.26 8.95 21.33
CA LYS A 47 7.60 10.39 21.39
C LYS A 47 7.22 11.16 20.12
N LEU A 48 6.92 10.47 19.01
CA LEU A 48 6.59 11.11 17.73
C LEU A 48 5.20 11.75 17.76
N SER A 49 5.00 12.82 16.98
CA SER A 49 3.66 13.36 16.74
C SER A 49 2.84 12.44 15.82
N THR A 50 1.52 12.57 15.85
CA THR A 50 0.59 11.83 14.96
C THR A 50 0.96 11.98 13.48
N LYS A 51 1.33 13.21 13.05
CA LYS A 51 1.83 13.48 11.69
C LYS A 51 3.09 12.68 11.35
N LYS A 52 4.06 12.61 12.29
CA LYS A 52 5.31 11.86 12.07
C LYS A 52 5.05 10.35 12.04
N LEU A 53 4.18 9.84 12.90
CA LEU A 53 3.76 8.43 12.90
C LEU A 53 3.11 8.03 11.57
N LYS A 54 2.24 8.90 11.06
CA LYS A 54 1.60 8.68 9.75
C LYS A 54 2.60 8.69 8.60
N ASN A 55 3.55 9.62 8.58
CA ASN A 55 4.61 9.65 7.58
C ASN A 55 5.48 8.38 7.60
N GLU A 56 5.81 7.87 8.79
CA GLU A 56 6.55 6.61 8.96
C GLU A 56 5.76 5.42 8.39
N ALA A 57 4.47 5.33 8.67
CA ALA A 57 3.65 4.24 8.16
C ALA A 57 3.46 4.27 6.63
N ILE A 58 3.35 5.47 6.03
CA ILE A 58 3.34 5.65 4.57
C ILE A 58 4.67 5.18 3.97
N THR A 59 5.78 5.62 4.58
CA THR A 59 7.13 5.24 4.14
C THR A 59 7.31 3.71 4.18
N ILE A 60 6.82 3.06 5.25
CA ILE A 60 6.83 1.60 5.36
C ILE A 60 6.05 0.95 4.22
N LYS A 61 4.82 1.41 3.92
CA LYS A 61 4.02 0.86 2.82
C LYS A 61 4.71 1.01 1.46
N ASP A 62 5.37 2.15 1.20
CA ASP A 62 6.08 2.36 -0.07
C ASP A 62 7.29 1.44 -0.21
N ILE A 63 8.01 1.19 0.89
CA ILE A 63 9.11 0.23 0.94
C ILE A 63 8.60 -1.21 0.70
N GLU A 64 7.51 -1.61 1.36
CA GLU A 64 6.89 -2.93 1.19
C GLU A 64 6.48 -3.18 -0.26
N LYS A 65 5.81 -2.22 -0.91
CA LYS A 65 5.45 -2.32 -2.34
C LYS A 65 6.67 -2.55 -3.23
N ARG A 66 7.76 -1.82 -2.97
CA ARG A 66 9.02 -1.99 -3.71
C ARG A 66 9.59 -3.40 -3.52
N PHE A 67 9.58 -3.92 -2.29
CA PHE A 67 10.10 -5.26 -2.00
C PHE A 67 9.24 -6.38 -2.57
N VAL A 68 7.90 -6.25 -2.55
CA VAL A 68 7.01 -7.19 -3.24
C VAL A 68 7.37 -7.27 -4.73
N SER A 69 7.56 -6.13 -5.39
CA SER A 69 7.96 -6.11 -6.81
C SER A 69 9.30 -6.82 -7.05
N ILE A 70 10.29 -6.62 -6.18
CA ILE A 70 11.60 -7.29 -6.27
C ILE A 70 11.44 -8.80 -6.08
N LEU A 71 10.69 -9.22 -5.06
CA LEU A 71 10.48 -10.64 -4.76
C LEU A 71 9.73 -11.33 -5.89
N SER A 72 8.65 -10.73 -6.41
CA SER A 72 7.88 -11.27 -7.55
C SER A 72 8.77 -11.47 -8.78
N ARG A 73 9.58 -10.45 -9.14
CA ARG A 73 10.53 -10.58 -10.25
C ARG A 73 11.57 -11.67 -9.99
N SER A 74 12.01 -11.85 -8.76
CA SER A 74 12.98 -12.89 -8.39
C SER A 74 12.43 -14.32 -8.49
N ILE A 75 11.11 -14.49 -8.53
CA ILE A 75 10.48 -15.81 -8.76
C ILE A 75 10.59 -16.17 -10.25
N GLU A 76 10.33 -15.21 -11.13
CA GLU A 76 10.42 -15.37 -12.58
C GLU A 76 11.88 -15.45 -13.07
N GLU A 77 12.73 -14.56 -12.55
CA GLU A 77 14.14 -14.42 -12.90
C GLU A 77 15.01 -14.55 -11.63
N PRO A 78 15.46 -15.76 -11.24
CA PRO A 78 16.14 -15.97 -9.96
C PRO A 78 17.38 -15.11 -9.69
N GLY A 79 18.12 -14.71 -10.73
CA GLY A 79 19.29 -13.85 -10.61
C GLY A 79 18.96 -12.36 -10.44
N SER A 80 17.73 -11.93 -10.75
CA SER A 80 17.34 -10.51 -10.73
C SER A 80 17.44 -9.86 -9.35
N ILE A 81 17.33 -10.65 -8.27
CA ILE A 81 17.39 -10.14 -6.90
C ILE A 81 18.77 -9.57 -6.55
N ASN A 82 19.87 -10.13 -7.07
CA ASN A 82 21.22 -9.61 -6.81
C ASN A 82 21.34 -8.16 -7.29
N GLN A 83 20.94 -7.91 -8.54
CA GLN A 83 20.94 -6.58 -9.12
C GLN A 83 19.97 -5.64 -8.37
N ALA A 84 18.73 -6.09 -8.15
CA ALA A 84 17.73 -5.27 -7.48
C ALA A 84 18.17 -4.84 -6.08
N MET A 85 18.82 -5.72 -5.32
CA MET A 85 19.33 -5.44 -3.98
C MET A 85 20.49 -4.43 -3.96
N ARG A 86 21.32 -4.40 -5.01
CA ARG A 86 22.40 -3.40 -5.16
C ARG A 86 21.88 -2.03 -5.53
N GLU A 87 20.75 -1.96 -6.23
CA GLU A 87 20.08 -0.71 -6.61
C GLU A 87 19.26 -0.10 -5.47
N LEU A 88 19.10 -0.80 -4.35
CA LEU A 88 18.47 -0.26 -3.15
C LEU A 88 19.43 0.67 -2.42
N ASP A 89 18.94 1.83 -2.00
CA ASP A 89 19.66 2.67 -1.06
C ASP A 89 19.75 1.94 0.30
N PRO A 90 20.96 1.71 0.85
CA PRO A 90 21.13 1.10 2.17
C PRO A 90 20.39 1.82 3.29
N SER A 91 20.07 3.11 3.13
CA SER A 91 19.33 3.91 4.11
C SER A 91 17.91 3.37 4.38
N ILE A 92 17.32 2.67 3.41
CA ILE A 92 15.97 2.06 3.48
C ILE A 92 15.87 1.00 4.58
N PHE A 93 16.98 0.33 4.90
CA PHE A 93 17.04 -0.70 5.92
C PHE A 93 17.26 -0.11 7.30
N SER A 94 16.49 -0.52 8.32
CA SER A 94 16.70 0.01 9.67
C SER A 94 18.08 -0.37 10.25
N GLN A 95 18.60 0.43 11.19
CA GLN A 95 19.70 -0.04 12.06
C GLN A 95 19.21 -1.00 13.14
N ASP A 96 17.90 -1.08 13.36
CA ASP A 96 17.31 -2.01 14.33
C ASP A 96 17.78 -3.43 14.04
N HIS A 97 18.21 -4.15 15.08
CA HIS A 97 18.75 -5.51 14.97
C HIS A 97 19.87 -5.69 13.94
N GLY A 98 20.55 -4.61 13.52
CA GLY A 98 21.60 -4.67 12.50
C GLY A 98 21.10 -4.99 11.09
N TRP A 99 19.82 -4.74 10.77
CA TRP A 99 19.24 -5.06 9.45
C TRP A 99 20.07 -4.50 8.29
N ARG A 100 20.50 -3.22 8.37
CA ARG A 100 21.36 -2.61 7.34
C ARG A 100 22.67 -3.38 7.14
N SER A 101 23.32 -3.81 8.22
CA SER A 101 24.58 -4.58 8.14
C SER A 101 24.37 -5.98 7.54
N ILE A 102 23.28 -6.66 7.91
CA ILE A 102 22.93 -7.96 7.33
C ILE A 102 22.74 -7.85 5.81
N ILE A 103 21.97 -6.85 5.38
CA ILE A 103 21.68 -6.66 3.96
C ILE A 103 22.94 -6.24 3.19
N ALA A 104 23.78 -5.39 3.78
CA ALA A 104 25.06 -5.02 3.20
C ALA A 104 25.97 -6.25 3.00
N ALA A 105 26.07 -7.14 3.98
CA ALA A 105 26.83 -8.38 3.88
C ALA A 105 26.30 -9.31 2.76
N LEU A 106 24.99 -9.31 2.53
CA LEU A 106 24.36 -10.09 1.46
C LEU A 106 24.55 -9.48 0.06
N ASN A 107 24.97 -8.22 -0.05
CA ASN A 107 25.20 -7.57 -1.34
C ASN A 107 26.56 -7.94 -1.98
N GLU A 108 27.34 -8.82 -1.35
CA GLU A 108 28.59 -9.37 -1.91
C GLU A 108 28.36 -10.25 -3.15
N THR A 109 29.37 -10.36 -4.01
CA THR A 109 29.17 -10.54 -5.46
C THR A 109 28.56 -11.87 -5.93
N SER A 110 28.47 -12.90 -5.09
CA SER A 110 28.01 -14.23 -5.52
C SER A 110 26.50 -14.34 -5.68
N ASP A 111 26.05 -14.94 -6.78
CA ASP A 111 24.67 -15.35 -7.02
C ASP A 111 24.22 -16.50 -6.11
N ASP A 112 25.16 -17.23 -5.49
CA ASP A 112 24.86 -18.29 -4.52
C ASP A 112 24.11 -17.75 -3.29
N LEU A 113 24.21 -16.44 -3.04
CA LEU A 113 23.51 -15.75 -1.96
C LEU A 113 22.06 -15.35 -2.31
N ASN A 114 21.60 -15.56 -3.54
CA ASN A 114 20.24 -15.18 -3.96
C ASN A 114 19.12 -15.78 -3.08
N PRO A 115 19.18 -17.06 -2.67
CA PRO A 115 18.22 -17.62 -1.72
C PRO A 115 18.26 -16.91 -0.35
N PHE A 116 19.44 -16.55 0.14
CA PHE A 116 19.62 -15.81 1.40
C PHE A 116 19.08 -14.39 1.31
N ARG A 117 19.28 -13.70 0.17
CA ARG A 117 18.69 -12.38 -0.11
C ARG A 117 17.17 -12.40 -0.05
N ARG A 118 16.53 -13.42 -0.64
CA ARG A 118 15.06 -13.58 -0.58
C ARG A 118 14.58 -13.74 0.85
N VAL A 119 15.22 -14.62 1.61
CA VAL A 119 14.87 -14.83 3.03
C VAL A 119 15.05 -13.55 3.83
N ALA A 120 16.17 -12.84 3.65
CA ALA A 120 16.42 -11.58 4.36
C ALA A 120 15.37 -10.50 4.05
N LEU A 121 14.98 -10.35 2.77
CA LEU A 121 13.90 -9.43 2.38
C LEU A 121 12.56 -9.82 3.02
N VAL A 122 12.19 -11.10 2.98
CA VAL A 122 10.93 -11.59 3.58
C VAL A 122 10.93 -11.33 5.09
N LYS A 123 12.02 -11.65 5.80
CA LYS A 123 12.12 -11.39 7.25
C LYS A 123 12.14 -9.90 7.58
N TYR A 124 12.77 -9.08 6.74
CA TYR A 124 12.72 -7.63 6.92
C TYR A 124 11.33 -7.06 6.65
N MET A 125 10.57 -7.59 5.68
CA MET A 125 9.16 -7.23 5.50
C MET A 125 8.33 -7.62 6.73
N GLN A 126 8.55 -8.79 7.33
CA GLN A 126 7.90 -9.15 8.59
C GLN A 126 8.23 -8.16 9.73
N TYR A 127 9.47 -7.68 9.79
CA TYR A 127 9.88 -6.59 10.70
C TYR A 127 9.12 -5.29 10.43
N LEU A 128 8.99 -4.89 9.16
CA LEU A 128 8.26 -3.69 8.76
C LEU A 128 6.78 -3.78 9.13
N SER A 129 6.14 -4.93 8.90
CA SER A 129 4.74 -5.16 9.26
C SER A 129 4.55 -5.09 10.78
N ALA A 130 5.41 -5.73 11.58
CA ALA A 130 5.38 -5.61 13.04
C ALA A 130 5.54 -4.16 13.51
N ARG A 131 6.42 -3.39 12.86
CA ARG A 131 6.61 -1.96 13.13
C ARG A 131 5.37 -1.15 12.78
N GLN A 132 4.72 -1.45 11.66
CA GLN A 132 3.49 -0.78 11.23
C GLN A 132 2.36 -0.99 12.24
N GLU A 133 2.19 -2.21 12.77
CA GLU A 133 1.18 -2.51 13.80
C GLU A 133 1.39 -1.69 15.08
N ILE A 134 2.64 -1.56 15.54
CA ILE A 134 2.94 -0.71 16.69
C ILE A 134 2.65 0.76 16.40
N ILE A 135 2.96 1.24 15.18
CA ILE A 135 2.65 2.62 14.78
C ILE A 135 1.13 2.84 14.77
N LYS A 136 0.34 1.87 14.27
CA LYS A 136 -1.13 1.94 14.25
C LYS A 136 -1.68 2.06 15.67
N TYR A 137 -1.22 1.19 16.56
CA TYR A 137 -1.60 1.21 17.96
C TYR A 137 -1.26 2.54 18.65
N ILE A 138 -0.02 3.04 18.52
CA ILE A 138 0.38 4.32 19.14
C ILE A 138 -0.44 5.47 18.57
N TYR A 139 -0.74 5.44 17.27
CA TYR A 139 -1.54 6.48 16.63
C TYR A 139 -2.98 6.49 17.13
N SER A 140 -3.65 5.33 17.21
CA SER A 140 -5.02 5.23 17.73
C SER A 140 -5.11 5.71 19.17
N GLU A 141 -4.15 5.31 20.03
CA GLU A 141 -4.08 5.76 21.42
C GLU A 141 -3.95 7.28 21.53
N LYS A 142 -3.09 7.90 20.71
CA LYS A 142 -2.93 9.35 20.69
C LYS A 142 -4.15 10.09 20.18
N GLN A 143 -4.86 9.54 19.19
CA GLN A 143 -6.11 10.12 18.69
C GLN A 143 -7.21 10.03 19.75
N ALA A 144 -7.32 8.91 20.46
CA ALA A 144 -8.27 8.75 21.56
C ALA A 144 -8.02 9.77 22.68
N GLN A 145 -6.76 10.03 23.06
CA GLN A 145 -6.41 11.03 24.07
C GLN A 145 -6.75 12.47 23.62
N LEU A 146 -6.54 12.80 22.34
CA LEU A 146 -6.90 14.12 21.80
C LEU A 146 -8.42 14.34 21.79
N ASN A 147 -9.19 13.29 21.49
CA ASN A 147 -10.66 13.35 21.46
C ASN A 147 -11.29 13.24 22.86
N GLY A 148 -10.64 12.53 23.80
CA GLY A 148 -11.10 12.34 25.18
C GLY A 148 -10.89 13.55 26.09
N ASN A 149 -9.92 14.42 25.79
CA ASN A 149 -9.71 15.67 26.53
C ASN A 149 -10.80 16.74 26.29
N GLY A 150 -11.82 16.45 25.47
CA GLY A 150 -12.96 17.34 25.19
C GLY A 150 -14.23 17.08 26.02
N LYS A 151 -14.29 16.03 26.85
CA LYS A 151 -15.46 15.76 27.71
C LYS A 151 -15.03 15.23 29.07
N GLY A 152 -15.07 16.09 30.09
CA GLY A 152 -15.24 15.63 31.46
C GLY A 152 -16.65 15.04 31.62
N GLY A 153 -16.75 13.81 32.10
CA GLY A 153 -18.02 13.14 32.33
C GLY A 153 -17.83 11.63 32.50
N ASP A 154 -18.06 11.21 33.73
CA ASP A 154 -17.95 9.90 34.37
C ASP A 154 -18.56 8.68 33.63
N VAL A 155 -18.20 7.50 34.14
CA VAL A 155 -18.88 6.19 34.12
C VAL A 155 -18.20 5.01 33.39
N SER A 156 -17.59 4.16 34.24
CA SER A 156 -17.47 2.69 34.27
C SER A 156 -16.84 1.87 33.14
N ASN A 157 -15.81 1.13 33.54
CA ASN A 157 -15.44 -0.24 33.14
C ASN A 157 -16.54 -1.01 32.39
N ASP A 158 -16.23 -1.51 31.19
CA ASP A 158 -16.02 -2.94 30.91
C ASP A 158 -15.98 -3.15 29.38
N ASN A 159 -14.79 -3.44 28.83
CA ASN A 159 -14.59 -4.19 27.57
C ASN A 159 -13.10 -4.22 27.21
N LEU A 160 -12.31 -4.85 28.09
CA LEU A 160 -10.97 -5.33 27.76
C LEU A 160 -11.10 -6.71 27.11
N SER A 161 -11.62 -6.80 25.88
CA SER A 161 -11.57 -8.00 25.01
C SER A 161 -12.12 -7.71 23.61
N GLY A 162 -11.72 -6.59 23.01
CA GLY A 162 -11.90 -6.37 21.59
C GLY A 162 -10.58 -6.65 20.90
N THR A 163 -10.43 -7.82 20.28
CA THR A 163 -9.41 -8.03 19.24
C THR A 163 -9.66 -6.97 18.18
N LEU A 164 -8.99 -5.83 18.33
CA LEU A 164 -8.96 -4.78 17.33
C LEU A 164 -8.28 -5.39 16.12
N ILE A 165 -9.07 -5.97 15.23
CA ILE A 165 -8.71 -6.22 13.85
C ILE A 165 -8.51 -4.83 13.26
N LEU A 166 -7.32 -4.28 13.47
CA LEU A 166 -6.88 -2.96 13.04
C LEU A 166 -6.67 -3.02 11.54
N GLU A 167 -7.79 -2.80 10.86
CA GLU A 167 -7.92 -2.69 9.42
C GLU A 167 -6.80 -1.81 8.85
N SER A 168 -6.15 -2.31 7.80
CA SER A 168 -4.91 -1.78 7.20
C SER A 168 -5.05 -0.39 6.54
N THR A 169 -6.14 0.31 6.81
CA THR A 169 -6.57 1.59 6.23
C THR A 169 -6.03 2.82 6.98
N LEU A 170 -5.64 2.70 8.25
CA LEU A 170 -5.21 3.83 9.10
C LEU A 170 -4.04 4.67 8.55
N PHE A 171 -3.22 4.10 7.66
CA PHE A 171 -2.06 4.79 7.08
C PHE A 171 -1.98 4.63 5.57
N GLU A 172 -3.13 4.67 4.91
CA GLU A 172 -3.08 5.11 3.52
C GLU A 172 -2.58 6.56 3.47
N PRO A 173 -1.70 6.91 2.52
CA PRO A 173 -1.21 8.26 2.41
C PRO A 173 -2.38 9.23 2.22
N GLU A 174 -2.72 10.02 3.27
CA GLU A 174 -3.51 11.24 3.04
C GLU A 174 -2.76 12.09 1.99
N ASN A 175 -3.25 12.01 0.76
CA ASN A 175 -3.54 13.20 0.02
C ASN A 175 -5.05 13.36 0.04
N VAL A 176 -5.55 13.91 1.15
CA VAL A 176 -6.94 14.33 1.27
C VAL A 176 -6.91 15.79 1.69
N GLY A 177 -6.94 16.67 0.69
CA GLY A 177 -7.66 17.92 0.87
C GLY A 177 -9.08 17.53 1.28
N LYS A 178 -9.56 18.09 2.40
CA LYS A 178 -10.86 17.81 3.02
C LYS A 178 -11.97 17.60 1.99
N HIS A 179 -12.23 16.36 1.60
CA HIS A 179 -13.41 15.96 0.86
C HIS A 179 -13.78 14.56 1.36
N GLU A 180 -15.09 14.38 1.54
CA GLU A 180 -15.77 13.28 2.20
C GLU A 180 -15.14 11.90 1.91
N GLU A 181 -15.02 11.07 2.95
CA GLU A 181 -14.41 9.73 2.92
C GLU A 181 -14.88 8.92 1.71
N LEU A 182 -14.08 8.86 0.64
CA LEU A 182 -14.39 8.06 -0.55
C LEU A 182 -14.07 6.59 -0.26
N GLU A 183 -14.96 5.70 -0.69
CA GLU A 183 -14.82 4.25 -0.53
C GLU A 183 -14.54 3.59 -1.88
N ARG A 184 -13.77 2.50 -1.84
CA ARG A 184 -13.34 1.78 -3.02
C ARG A 184 -14.49 0.99 -3.62
N MET A 185 -14.71 1.14 -4.92
CA MET A 185 -15.64 0.31 -5.68
C MET A 185 -15.19 -1.16 -5.70
N PRO A 186 -16.10 -2.13 -5.56
CA PRO A 186 -15.82 -3.53 -5.83
C PRO A 186 -15.38 -3.71 -7.29
N LYS A 187 -14.25 -4.40 -7.47
CA LYS A 187 -13.63 -4.58 -8.78
C LYS A 187 -14.47 -5.52 -9.65
N GLY A 188 -14.78 -5.09 -10.87
CA GLY A 188 -15.55 -5.87 -11.84
C GLY A 188 -17.06 -5.90 -11.60
N GLU A 189 -17.54 -5.30 -10.51
CA GLU A 189 -18.97 -5.15 -10.24
C GLU A 189 -19.52 -3.86 -10.85
N VAL A 190 -20.83 -3.86 -11.15
CA VAL A 190 -21.51 -2.75 -11.83
C VAL A 190 -22.26 -1.91 -10.81
N ILE A 191 -21.79 -0.69 -10.56
CA ILE A 191 -22.47 0.25 -9.67
C ILE A 191 -23.36 1.17 -10.49
N CYS A 192 -24.64 1.24 -10.12
CA CYS A 192 -25.61 2.14 -10.74
C CYS A 192 -25.64 3.48 -10.00
N LEU A 193 -25.35 4.56 -10.73
CA LEU A 193 -25.41 5.92 -10.22
C LEU A 193 -26.45 6.72 -11.00
N LYS A 194 -27.30 7.44 -10.27
CA LYS A 194 -28.18 8.44 -10.85
C LYS A 194 -27.66 9.83 -10.50
N VAL A 195 -27.23 10.58 -11.52
CA VAL A 195 -26.72 11.94 -11.32
C VAL A 195 -27.82 12.92 -11.73
N PRO A 196 -28.38 13.71 -10.79
CA PRO A 196 -29.39 14.71 -11.14
C PRO A 196 -28.84 15.75 -12.13
N ASP A 197 -29.72 16.30 -12.97
CA ASP A 197 -29.34 17.35 -13.91
C ASP A 197 -28.68 18.54 -13.21
N GLY A 198 -27.62 19.06 -13.81
CA GLY A 198 -26.85 20.18 -13.26
C GLY A 198 -25.97 19.85 -12.05
N LYS A 199 -25.90 18.58 -11.63
CA LYS A 199 -24.98 18.12 -10.57
C LYS A 199 -23.72 17.46 -11.11
N GLU A 200 -22.74 17.39 -10.22
CA GLU A 200 -21.47 16.70 -10.38
C GLU A 200 -21.35 15.63 -9.29
N VAL A 201 -20.69 14.53 -9.62
CA VAL A 201 -20.30 13.48 -8.69
C VAL A 201 -18.79 13.32 -8.75
N ASP A 202 -18.16 13.36 -7.58
CA ASP A 202 -16.72 13.13 -7.45
C ASP A 202 -16.40 11.64 -7.63
N ILE A 203 -15.40 11.36 -8.46
CA ILE A 203 -14.86 10.03 -8.72
C ILE A 203 -13.35 10.11 -8.64
N CYS A 204 -12.73 9.27 -7.84
CA CYS A 204 -11.27 9.20 -7.75
C CYS A 204 -10.75 7.96 -8.48
N LEU A 205 -9.90 8.17 -9.48
CA LEU A 205 -9.20 7.09 -10.19
C LEU A 205 -7.84 6.89 -9.53
N SER A 206 -7.62 5.81 -8.78
CA SER A 206 -6.47 5.66 -7.87
C SER A 206 -6.39 6.79 -6.83
N ARG A 207 -5.71 7.89 -7.16
CA ARG A 207 -5.55 9.10 -6.33
C ARG A 207 -5.89 10.39 -7.09
N HIS A 208 -6.33 10.26 -8.34
CA HIS A 208 -6.55 11.37 -9.25
C HIS A 208 -8.03 11.75 -9.22
N HIS A 209 -8.30 12.94 -8.71
CA HIS A 209 -9.65 13.44 -8.50
C HIS A 209 -10.27 13.83 -9.84
N CYS A 210 -11.34 13.17 -10.20
CA CYS A 210 -12.10 13.39 -11.41
C CYS A 210 -13.56 13.62 -11.04
N LYS A 211 -14.37 14.03 -12.02
CA LYS A 211 -15.81 14.22 -11.82
C LYS A 211 -16.61 13.68 -12.97
N LEU A 212 -17.77 13.14 -12.65
CA LEU A 212 -18.84 12.89 -13.59
C LEU A 212 -19.83 14.06 -13.51
N THR A 213 -20.17 14.67 -14.65
CA THR A 213 -21.03 15.85 -14.68
C THR A 213 -22.19 15.68 -15.65
N CYS A 214 -23.38 16.11 -15.22
CA CYS A 214 -24.52 16.37 -16.09
C CYS A 214 -24.78 17.89 -16.24
N LYS A 215 -23.82 18.73 -15.83
CA LYS A 215 -23.88 20.18 -16.00
C LYS A 215 -23.41 20.54 -17.40
N ASP A 216 -24.28 21.20 -18.16
CA ASP A 216 -24.03 21.60 -19.56
C ASP A 216 -23.77 20.41 -20.50
N GLY A 217 -24.44 19.28 -20.24
CA GLY A 217 -24.32 18.01 -20.97
C GLY A 217 -23.54 16.94 -20.20
N VAL A 218 -23.65 15.69 -20.63
CA VAL A 218 -23.02 14.55 -19.95
C VAL A 218 -21.55 14.43 -20.30
N GLY A 219 -20.69 14.46 -19.28
CA GLY A 219 -19.25 14.45 -19.47
C GLY A 219 -18.46 13.97 -18.26
N PHE A 220 -17.19 13.67 -18.52
CA PHE A 220 -16.19 13.34 -17.52
C PHE A 220 -15.16 14.46 -17.45
N ILE A 221 -14.87 14.97 -16.25
CA ILE A 221 -13.86 15.99 -16.00
C ILE A 221 -12.67 15.29 -15.35
N ASP A 222 -11.49 15.39 -15.97
CA ASP A 222 -10.27 14.83 -15.40
C ASP A 222 -9.65 15.73 -14.31
N GLN A 223 -8.57 15.27 -13.69
CA GLN A 223 -7.86 16.01 -12.65
C GLN A 223 -7.23 17.34 -13.09
N GLU A 224 -7.05 17.55 -14.40
CA GLU A 224 -6.56 18.81 -14.96
C GLU A 224 -7.74 19.75 -15.29
N ASN A 225 -8.96 19.40 -14.84
CA ASN A 225 -10.22 20.05 -15.17
C ASN A 225 -10.55 20.07 -16.67
N ARG A 226 -9.99 19.14 -17.45
CA ARG A 226 -10.38 18.99 -18.86
C ARG A 226 -11.67 18.20 -18.95
N ARG A 227 -12.63 18.74 -19.68
CA ARG A 227 -13.94 18.12 -19.90
C ARG A 227 -13.92 17.23 -21.15
N HIS A 228 -14.38 16.00 -20.99
CA HIS A 228 -14.50 15.00 -22.03
C HIS A 228 -15.97 14.60 -22.17
N PRO A 229 -16.64 14.86 -23.30
CA PRO A 229 -18.04 14.49 -23.48
C PRO A 229 -18.19 12.97 -23.52
N LEU A 230 -19.18 12.43 -22.80
CA LEU A 230 -19.50 11.01 -22.84
C LEU A 230 -20.60 10.76 -23.88
N LYS A 231 -20.53 9.62 -24.56
CA LYS A 231 -21.54 9.17 -25.52
C LYS A 231 -22.53 8.23 -24.84
N LYS A 232 -23.73 8.09 -25.39
CA LYS A 232 -24.66 7.02 -25.00
C LYS A 232 -24.00 5.66 -25.21
N GLY A 233 -24.24 4.73 -24.30
CA GLY A 233 -23.58 3.42 -24.28
C GLY A 233 -22.23 3.46 -23.58
N LYS A 234 -21.28 2.64 -24.03
CA LYS A 234 -20.01 2.37 -23.34
C LYS A 234 -18.96 3.45 -23.58
N ASN A 235 -18.40 3.96 -22.49
CA ASN A 235 -17.28 4.90 -22.50
C ASN A 235 -16.15 4.32 -21.65
N TYR A 236 -14.98 4.17 -22.26
CA TYR A 236 -13.80 3.62 -21.59
C TYR A 236 -12.92 4.77 -21.09
N ILE A 237 -12.56 4.74 -19.82
CA ILE A 237 -11.66 5.72 -19.20
C ILE A 237 -10.37 5.02 -18.81
N GLY A 238 -9.25 5.58 -19.25
CA GLY A 238 -7.94 5.01 -18.95
C GLY A 238 -6.85 5.65 -19.79
N ARG A 239 -5.66 5.10 -19.67
CA ARG A 239 -4.47 5.60 -20.38
C ARG A 239 -4.29 5.05 -21.78
N ASP A 240 -5.01 3.99 -22.11
CA ASP A 240 -4.87 3.37 -23.42
C ASP A 240 -5.37 4.30 -24.52
N THR A 241 -4.74 4.24 -25.69
CA THR A 241 -5.14 5.07 -26.83
C THR A 241 -6.53 4.73 -27.36
N GLY A 242 -7.05 3.54 -27.08
CA GLY A 242 -8.42 3.16 -27.41
C GLY A 242 -9.48 3.67 -26.42
N SER A 243 -9.09 4.38 -25.35
CA SER A 243 -10.04 4.89 -24.35
C SER A 243 -10.85 6.06 -24.92
N THR A 244 -12.15 6.08 -24.63
CA THR A 244 -13.05 7.19 -24.96
C THR A 244 -12.60 8.48 -24.26
N VAL A 245 -12.22 8.35 -22.99
CA VAL A 245 -11.59 9.41 -22.20
C VAL A 245 -10.15 9.00 -21.95
N LYS A 246 -9.23 9.62 -22.70
CA LYS A 246 -7.81 9.35 -22.59
C LYS A 246 -7.21 10.20 -21.47
N ILE A 247 -6.78 9.52 -20.42
CA ILE A 247 -6.04 10.12 -19.32
C ILE A 247 -4.53 10.12 -19.64
N ASP A 248 -3.80 11.08 -19.07
CA ASP A 248 -2.37 11.27 -19.32
C ASP A 248 -1.58 9.94 -19.18
N PRO A 249 -0.88 9.49 -20.24
CA PRO A 249 -0.08 8.27 -20.23
C PRO A 249 1.18 8.34 -19.35
N THR A 250 1.45 9.44 -18.65
CA THR A 250 2.50 9.51 -17.61
C THR A 250 2.00 9.02 -16.24
N LEU A 251 0.69 9.03 -15.99
CA LEU A 251 0.08 8.66 -14.71
C LEU A 251 0.01 7.14 -14.52
N ARG A 252 1.13 6.51 -14.14
CA ARG A 252 1.28 5.04 -14.14
C ARG A 252 0.36 4.28 -13.19
N ASP A 253 -0.21 4.95 -12.20
CA ASP A 253 -1.18 4.36 -11.27
C ASP A 253 -2.61 4.31 -11.85
N ILE A 254 -2.87 5.03 -12.94
CA ILE A 254 -4.08 4.83 -13.74
C ILE A 254 -3.85 3.64 -14.70
N SER A 255 -4.85 2.79 -14.84
CA SER A 255 -4.75 1.58 -15.65
C SER A 255 -4.95 1.92 -17.13
N ARG A 256 -4.50 1.04 -18.03
CA ARG A 256 -4.75 1.17 -19.47
C ARG A 256 -6.25 1.26 -19.77
N LEU A 257 -7.01 0.34 -19.18
CA LEU A 257 -8.46 0.43 -18.97
C LEU A 257 -8.69 0.50 -17.45
N HIS A 258 -9.25 1.60 -16.96
CA HIS A 258 -9.38 1.82 -15.51
C HIS A 258 -10.84 1.79 -15.07
N LEU A 259 -11.71 2.52 -15.77
CA LEU A 259 -13.13 2.61 -15.46
C LEU A 259 -13.93 2.46 -16.76
N LEU A 260 -15.00 1.67 -16.72
CA LEU A 260 -16.03 1.64 -17.76
C LEU A 260 -17.24 2.41 -17.25
N ILE A 261 -17.75 3.35 -18.04
CA ILE A 261 -19.00 4.07 -17.77
C ILE A 261 -19.97 3.79 -18.92
N GLU A 262 -21.08 3.13 -18.60
CA GLU A 262 -22.21 3.02 -19.53
C GLU A 262 -23.25 4.09 -19.20
N TYR A 263 -23.60 4.92 -20.17
CA TYR A 263 -24.55 6.02 -20.00
C TYR A 263 -25.85 5.74 -20.76
N SER A 264 -26.99 5.94 -20.10
CA SER A 264 -28.35 5.84 -20.64
C SER A 264 -29.14 7.15 -20.47
N ASP A 265 -30.20 7.34 -21.26
CA ASP A 265 -30.93 8.62 -21.40
C ASP A 265 -31.55 9.18 -20.12
N ASP A 266 -31.69 8.37 -19.07
CA ASP A 266 -32.30 8.73 -17.79
C ASP A 266 -31.30 9.26 -16.75
N ASN A 267 -30.15 9.81 -17.19
CA ASN A 267 -29.03 10.21 -16.33
C ASN A 267 -28.57 9.09 -15.39
N GLN A 268 -28.71 7.86 -15.86
CA GLN A 268 -28.21 6.67 -15.20
C GLN A 268 -26.86 6.29 -15.80
N PHE A 269 -25.93 6.01 -14.89
CA PHE A 269 -24.57 5.62 -15.21
C PHE A 269 -24.30 4.28 -14.55
N LEU A 270 -23.84 3.32 -15.34
CA LEU A 270 -23.34 2.06 -14.86
C LEU A 270 -21.82 2.12 -14.85
N LEU A 271 -21.22 2.06 -13.67
CA LEU A 271 -19.79 2.18 -13.47
C LEU A 271 -19.21 0.82 -13.14
N THR A 272 -18.13 0.42 -13.81
CA THR A 272 -17.42 -0.83 -13.53
C THR A 272 -15.93 -0.56 -13.37
N ASP A 273 -15.41 -0.80 -12.17
CA ASP A 273 -13.98 -0.67 -11.89
C ASP A 273 -13.20 -1.84 -12.54
N MET A 274 -12.35 -1.52 -13.50
CA MET A 274 -11.46 -2.48 -14.19
C MET A 274 -10.01 -2.32 -13.76
N SER A 275 -9.75 -1.44 -12.79
CA SER A 275 -8.42 -0.97 -12.48
C SER A 275 -7.59 -1.92 -11.61
N SER A 276 -6.28 -1.67 -11.57
CA SER A 276 -5.36 -2.33 -10.63
C SER A 276 -5.29 -1.60 -9.29
N HIS A 277 -5.47 -0.28 -9.29
CA HIS A 277 -5.27 0.59 -8.12
C HIS A 277 -6.58 1.09 -7.48
N GLY A 278 -7.73 0.70 -8.02
CA GLY A 278 -9.06 1.02 -7.51
C GLY A 278 -9.64 2.30 -8.09
N THR A 279 -10.96 2.31 -8.21
CA THR A 279 -11.80 3.50 -8.37
C THR A 279 -12.53 3.75 -7.05
N TYR A 280 -12.67 5.01 -6.63
CA TYR A 280 -13.28 5.39 -5.35
C TYR A 280 -14.38 6.42 -5.57
N ILE A 281 -15.49 6.28 -4.84
CA ILE A 281 -16.67 7.15 -4.90
C ILE A 281 -17.24 7.37 -3.49
N HIS A 282 -18.16 8.30 -3.32
CA HIS A 282 -18.77 8.56 -2.00
C HIS A 282 -19.60 7.33 -1.50
N PRO A 283 -19.48 6.89 -0.23
CA PRO A 283 -20.11 5.68 0.32
C PRO A 283 -21.63 5.59 0.10
N ARG A 284 -22.36 6.70 0.27
CA ARG A 284 -23.81 6.81 -0.06
C ARG A 284 -24.18 6.35 -1.47
N LEU A 285 -23.23 6.37 -2.41
CA LEU A 285 -23.43 5.92 -3.78
C LEU A 285 -23.19 4.41 -3.96
N LEU A 286 -22.47 3.78 -3.02
CA LEU A 286 -22.28 2.33 -2.94
C LEU A 286 -23.43 1.63 -2.22
N GLU A 287 -24.00 2.26 -1.19
CA GLU A 287 -25.16 1.73 -0.43
C GLU A 287 -26.40 1.52 -1.32
N GLN A 288 -26.53 2.30 -2.39
CA GLN A 288 -27.62 2.16 -3.37
C GLN A 288 -27.50 0.90 -4.26
N HIS A 289 -26.36 0.19 -4.22
CA HIS A 289 -26.11 -1.04 -4.96
C HIS A 289 -26.43 -2.32 -4.15
N THR A 290 -26.55 -2.22 -2.82
CA THR A 290 -26.76 -3.38 -1.92
C THR A 290 -28.21 -3.60 -1.49
N SER A 291 -29.17 -2.89 -2.10
CA SER A 291 -30.61 -3.04 -1.87
C SER A 291 -31.33 -3.77 -2.99
#